data_AF-A0A5U3Y6S7-F1
#
_entry.id   AF-A0A5U3Y6S7-F1
#
_cell.length_a   1.000
_cell.length_b   1.000
_cell.length_c   1.000
_cell.angle_alpha   90.00
_cell.angle_beta   90.00
_cell.angle_gamma   90.00
#
_symmetry.space_group_name_H-M   'P 1'
#
loop_
_entity.id
_entity.type
_entity.pdbx_description
1 polymer ?
#
loop_
_entity_poly.entity_id
_entity_poly.type
_entity_poly.pdbx_seq_one_letter_code
_entity_poly.pdbx_strand_id
1 'polypeptide(L)'
;MLFKKIGLSMIVLGIMSSSAFADSIVEGKTLNVAVSPASPPMLFKSADGKLQGIDLELFSSYCQSRHCKLNITEYAWDGMLGAVASGQADVAFSGISITDKRKKVIDFSEPY
;
A
#
# COMPACT_ATOMS: atom_id res chain seq x y z
N MET A 1 -51.03 -23.95 -37.76
CA MET A 1 -51.30 -23.88 -36.31
C MET A 1 -50.66 -25.10 -35.65
N LEU A 2 -49.45 -24.92 -35.12
CA LEU A 2 -49.06 -25.08 -33.71
C LEU A 2 -49.03 -26.53 -33.16
N PHE A 3 -47.88 -27.21 -33.32
CA PHE A 3 -47.42 -28.22 -32.35
C PHE A 3 -46.01 -27.85 -31.89
N LYS A 4 -45.93 -27.56 -30.60
CA LYS A 4 -44.84 -26.89 -29.87
C LYS A 4 -43.77 -27.94 -29.52
N LYS A 5 -42.65 -27.94 -30.23
CA LYS A 5 -41.42 -28.64 -29.80
C LYS A 5 -40.75 -27.79 -28.73
N ILE A 6 -40.68 -28.25 -27.48
CA ILE A 6 -39.78 -27.67 -26.48
C ILE A 6 -38.97 -28.81 -25.89
N GLY A 7 -37.71 -28.84 -26.32
CA GLY A 7 -36.70 -29.79 -25.89
C GLY A 7 -36.22 -29.52 -24.47
N LEU A 8 -35.99 -30.63 -23.80
CA LEU A 8 -35.15 -30.79 -22.63
C LEU A 8 -33.72 -30.29 -22.95
N SER A 9 -33.23 -29.26 -22.26
CA SER A 9 -31.80 -29.02 -22.15
C SER A 9 -31.50 -28.32 -20.83
N MET A 10 -31.03 -29.11 -19.88
CA MET A 10 -30.59 -28.71 -18.55
C MET A 10 -29.21 -28.04 -18.72
N ILE A 11 -29.17 -26.72 -18.67
CA ILE A 11 -27.92 -25.96 -18.71
C ILE A 11 -27.22 -26.15 -17.37
N VAL A 12 -26.16 -26.96 -17.37
CA VAL A 12 -25.23 -27.08 -16.24
C VAL A 12 -24.45 -25.77 -16.14
N LEU A 13 -24.75 -25.00 -15.09
CA LEU A 13 -24.07 -23.75 -14.76
C LEU A 13 -22.67 -24.11 -14.26
N GLY A 14 -21.66 -23.98 -15.14
CA GLY A 14 -20.27 -24.16 -14.80
C GLY A 14 -19.84 -23.14 -13.75
N ILE A 15 -19.51 -23.62 -12.55
CA ILE A 15 -18.84 -22.84 -11.52
C ILE A 15 -17.40 -22.64 -12.01
N MET A 16 -17.14 -21.52 -12.68
CA MET A 16 -15.78 -21.04 -12.90
C MET A 16 -15.25 -20.52 -11.55
N SER A 17 -14.55 -21.39 -10.82
CA SER A 17 -13.70 -20.98 -9.71
C SER A 17 -12.54 -20.15 -10.26
N SER A 18 -12.74 -18.83 -10.32
CA SER A 18 -11.67 -17.88 -10.55
C SER A 18 -10.79 -17.84 -9.30
N SER A 19 -9.79 -18.70 -9.25
CA SER A 19 -8.66 -18.55 -8.33
C SER A 19 -7.99 -17.22 -8.67
N ALA A 20 -8.29 -16.18 -7.90
CA ALA A 20 -7.67 -14.88 -8.04
C ALA A 20 -6.16 -15.07 -7.87
N PHE A 21 -5.42 -14.90 -8.96
CA PHE A 21 -4.01 -14.56 -8.89
C PHE A 21 -3.94 -13.26 -8.10
N ALA A 22 -3.51 -13.33 -6.85
CA ALA A 22 -3.05 -12.16 -6.12
C ALA A 22 -1.75 -11.74 -6.80
N ASP A 23 -1.89 -10.99 -7.90
CA ASP A 23 -0.78 -10.31 -8.55
C ASP A 23 -0.10 -9.48 -7.45
N SER A 24 1.16 -9.78 -7.16
CA SER A 24 1.97 -9.10 -6.16
C SER A 24 2.21 -7.69 -6.69
N ILE A 25 1.26 -6.79 -6.45
CA ILE A 25 1.15 -5.44 -7.01
C ILE A 25 2.43 -4.60 -6.90
N VAL A 26 3.37 -5.00 -6.04
CA VAL A 26 4.64 -4.32 -5.74
C VAL A 26 5.88 -5.10 -6.18
N GLU A 27 5.77 -6.35 -6.63
CA GLU A 27 6.92 -7.18 -6.95
C GLU A 27 7.80 -6.56 -8.05
N GLY A 28 9.10 -6.49 -7.79
CA GLY A 28 10.08 -5.86 -8.68
C GLY A 28 9.99 -4.33 -8.76
N LYS A 29 9.07 -3.68 -8.03
CA LYS A 29 8.92 -2.22 -8.03
C LYS A 29 9.83 -1.53 -7.01
N THR A 30 10.12 -0.27 -7.28
CA THR A 30 10.70 0.66 -6.29
C THR A 30 9.59 1.59 -5.83
N LEU A 31 9.29 1.59 -4.54
CA LEU A 31 8.35 2.50 -3.90
C LEU A 31 9.08 3.77 -3.48
N ASN A 32 8.63 4.92 -3.96
CA ASN A 32 9.11 6.22 -3.48
C ASN A 32 8.43 6.53 -2.14
N VAL A 33 9.23 6.63 -1.09
CA VAL A 33 8.73 6.80 0.28
C VAL A 33 9.10 8.19 0.78
N ALA A 34 8.11 8.94 1.25
CA ALA A 34 8.33 10.18 1.98
C ALA A 34 8.37 9.91 3.48
N VAL A 35 9.39 10.42 4.18
CA VAL A 35 9.53 10.26 5.63
C VAL A 35 9.89 11.56 6.33
N SER A 36 9.56 11.67 7.62
CA SER A 36 9.97 12.74 8.52
C SER A 36 10.48 12.13 9.84
N PRO A 37 11.80 11.89 9.98
CA PRO A 37 12.37 11.06 11.05
C PRO A 37 12.51 11.83 12.38
N ALA A 38 11.39 12.25 12.93
CA ALA A 38 11.30 13.06 14.16
C ALA A 38 10.38 12.43 15.22
N SER A 39 10.01 11.15 15.08
CA SER A 39 9.03 10.49 15.95
C SER A 39 9.56 9.14 16.48
N PRO A 40 10.49 9.14 17.45
CA PRO A 40 10.85 7.92 18.17
C PRO A 40 9.62 7.35 18.92
N PRO A 41 9.40 6.02 18.93
CA PRO A 41 10.23 4.97 18.33
C PRO A 41 9.86 4.61 16.88
N MET A 42 8.87 5.28 16.28
CA MET A 42 8.31 4.93 14.96
C MET A 42 9.31 5.15 13.83
N LEU A 43 9.89 6.35 13.73
CA LEU A 43 10.96 6.66 12.79
C LEU A 43 11.81 7.82 13.29
N PHE A 44 13.11 7.61 13.34
CA PHE A 44 14.07 8.58 13.83
C PHE A 44 15.46 8.31 13.28
N LYS A 45 16.39 9.25 13.53
CA LYS A 45 17.80 9.07 13.20
C LYS A 45 18.58 8.62 14.43
N SER A 46 19.47 7.65 14.24
CA SER A 46 20.52 7.31 15.19
C SER A 46 21.58 8.43 15.26
N ALA A 47 22.51 8.31 16.22
CA ALA A 47 23.59 9.28 16.39
C ALA A 47 24.52 9.40 15.16
N ASP A 48 24.63 8.34 14.35
CA ASP A 48 25.38 8.34 13.08
C ASP A 48 24.54 8.80 11.88
N GLY A 49 23.33 9.29 12.11
CA GLY A 49 22.46 9.89 11.09
C GLY A 49 21.66 8.89 10.25
N LYS A 50 21.72 7.59 10.56
CA LYS A 50 20.96 6.56 9.85
C LYS A 50 19.52 6.51 10.32
N LEU A 51 18.60 6.22 9.40
CA LEU A 51 17.21 5.98 9.73
C LEU A 51 17.07 4.66 10.50
N GLN A 52 16.26 4.68 11.55
CA GLN A 52 15.86 3.51 12.32
C GLN A 52 14.47 3.72 12.93
N GLY A 53 13.84 2.62 13.35
CA GLY A 53 12.53 2.66 13.99
C GLY A 53 11.57 1.62 13.44
N ILE A 54 10.44 1.46 14.12
CA ILE A 54 9.44 0.42 13.86
C ILE A 54 8.88 0.52 12.43
N ASP A 55 8.59 1.73 11.95
CA ASP A 55 8.07 1.91 10.59
C ASP A 55 9.08 1.44 9.55
N LEU A 56 10.36 1.80 9.71
CA LEU A 56 11.40 1.40 8.75
C LEU A 56 11.54 -0.12 8.69
N GLU A 57 11.53 -0.78 9.84
CA GLU A 57 11.62 -2.25 9.93
C GLU A 57 10.42 -2.92 9.28
N LEU A 58 9.20 -2.43 9.56
CA LEU A 58 7.96 -2.95 9.00
C LEU A 58 7.95 -2.86 7.47
N PHE A 59 8.18 -1.66 6.92
CA PHE A 59 8.14 -1.44 5.48
C PHE A 59 9.30 -2.12 4.74
N SER A 60 10.50 -2.17 5.35
CA SER A 60 11.63 -2.90 4.78
C SER A 60 11.35 -4.40 4.71
N SER A 61 10.79 -4.98 5.77
CA SER A 61 10.41 -6.40 5.80
C SER A 61 9.30 -6.72 4.81
N TYR A 62 8.31 -5.82 4.71
CA TYR A 62 7.26 -5.91 3.71
C TYR A 62 7.85 -5.98 2.30
N CYS A 63 8.77 -5.06 1.97
CA CYS A 63 9.39 -5.05 0.65
C CYS A 63 10.33 -6.22 0.38
N GLN A 64 11.10 -6.64 1.39
CA GLN A 64 11.97 -7.81 1.27
C GLN A 64 11.18 -9.07 0.92
N SER A 65 10.03 -9.29 1.56
CA SER A 65 9.18 -10.47 1.32
C SER A 65 8.51 -10.50 -0.06
N ARG A 66 8.49 -9.36 -0.77
CA ARG A 66 7.80 -9.16 -2.06
C ARG A 66 8.73 -8.70 -3.16
N HIS A 67 10.04 -8.75 -2.93
CA HIS A 67 11.05 -8.30 -3.89
C HIS A 67 10.84 -6.86 -4.40
N CYS A 68 10.34 -5.95 -3.54
CA CYS A 68 10.33 -4.50 -3.83
C CYS A 68 11.49 -3.77 -3.15
N LYS A 69 11.72 -2.54 -3.57
CA LYS A 69 12.72 -1.64 -2.99
C LYS A 69 12.05 -0.39 -2.44
N LEU A 70 12.63 0.19 -1.39
CA LEU A 70 12.23 1.49 -0.88
C LEU A 70 13.24 2.54 -1.34
N ASN A 71 12.76 3.58 -2.02
CA ASN A 71 13.52 4.79 -2.33
C ASN A 71 13.06 5.89 -1.37
N ILE A 72 13.78 6.04 -0.25
CA ILE A 72 13.37 6.90 0.86
C ILE A 72 13.91 8.32 0.66
N THR A 73 13.01 9.31 0.74
CA THR A 73 13.34 10.73 0.76
C THR A 73 12.84 11.37 2.04
N GLU A 74 13.69 12.15 2.69
CA GLU A 74 13.35 12.87 3.91
C GLU A 74 12.72 14.23 3.61
N TYR A 75 11.69 14.57 4.38
CA TYR A 75 10.94 15.81 4.29
C TYR A 75 10.68 16.39 5.69
N ALA A 76 10.33 17.68 5.73
CA ALA A 76 9.57 18.23 6.84
C ALA A 76 8.16 17.60 6.90
N TRP A 77 7.53 17.60 8.07
CA TRP A 77 6.25 16.91 8.32
C TRP A 77 5.16 17.21 7.28
N ASP A 78 4.89 18.49 7.01
CA ASP A 78 3.86 18.88 6.05
C ASP A 78 4.26 18.54 4.60
N GLY A 79 5.56 18.63 4.29
CA GLY A 79 6.11 18.27 2.99
C GLY A 79 5.97 16.78 2.68
N MET A 80 6.14 15.93 3.69
CA MET A 80 5.94 14.48 3.58
C MET A 80 4.51 14.13 3.15
N LEU A 81 3.51 14.74 3.80
CA LEU A 81 2.10 14.52 3.46
C LEU A 81 1.74 15.11 2.08
N GLY A 82 2.33 16.27 1.74
CA GLY A 82 2.18 16.88 0.42
C GLY A 82 2.78 16.04 -0.71
N ALA A 83 3.91 15.38 -0.48
CA ALA A 83 4.53 14.49 -1.45
C ALA A 83 3.61 13.31 -1.83
N VAL A 84 2.91 12.73 -0.85
CA VAL A 84 1.91 11.67 -1.13
C VAL A 84 0.68 12.24 -1.83
N ALA A 85 0.13 13.35 -1.33
CA ALA A 85 -1.08 13.96 -1.91
C ALA A 85 -0.89 14.41 -3.37
N SER A 86 0.34 14.75 -3.77
CA SER A 86 0.69 15.14 -5.14
C SER A 86 1.11 13.97 -6.03
N GLY A 87 1.27 12.76 -5.49
CA GLY A 87 1.79 11.59 -6.19
C GLY A 87 3.30 11.61 -6.43
N GLN A 88 4.04 12.53 -5.80
CA GLN A 88 5.52 12.52 -5.83
C GLN A 88 6.10 11.33 -5.04
N ALA A 89 5.44 10.95 -3.95
CA ALA A 89 5.73 9.75 -3.18
C ALA A 89 4.54 8.79 -3.23
N ASP A 90 4.82 7.49 -3.28
CA ASP A 90 3.79 6.44 -3.30
C ASP A 90 3.20 6.20 -1.90
N VAL A 91 4.00 6.42 -0.86
CA VAL A 91 3.68 6.11 0.54
C VAL A 91 4.46 7.02 1.48
N ALA A 92 3.89 7.29 2.65
CA ALA A 92 4.62 7.88 3.78
C ALA A 92 4.46 7.05 5.05
N PHE A 93 5.54 6.96 5.84
CA PHE A 93 5.53 6.39 7.18
C PHE A 93 6.42 7.23 8.09
N SER A 94 5.93 7.60 9.29
CA SER A 94 6.64 8.34 10.36
C SER A 94 5.75 8.47 11.61
N GLY A 95 5.04 7.41 12.00
CA GLY A 95 4.06 7.44 13.09
C GLY A 95 2.88 8.37 12.80
N ILE A 96 2.24 8.19 11.64
CA ILE A 96 1.23 9.14 11.14
C ILE A 96 -0.14 8.81 11.73
N SER A 97 -0.63 9.66 12.64
CA SER A 97 -1.99 9.53 13.14
C SER A 97 -3.03 9.79 12.05
N ILE A 98 -4.05 8.95 12.00
CA ILE A 98 -5.19 9.12 11.12
C ILE A 98 -6.08 10.26 11.65
N THR A 99 -6.42 11.22 10.80
CA THR A 99 -7.36 12.30 11.14
C THR A 99 -8.30 12.58 9.97
N ASP A 100 -9.50 13.08 10.25
CA ASP A 100 -10.48 13.43 9.21
C ASP A 100 -9.94 14.47 8.22
N LYS A 101 -9.08 15.39 8.69
CA LYS A 101 -8.42 16.36 7.82
C LYS A 101 -7.50 15.67 6.82
N ARG A 102 -6.71 14.68 7.24
CA ARG A 102 -5.77 13.96 6.38
C ARG A 102 -6.48 13.01 5.43
N LYS A 103 -7.53 12.32 5.89
CA LYS A 103 -8.36 11.43 5.03
C LYS A 103 -9.00 12.12 3.84
N LYS A 104 -9.15 13.45 3.88
CA LYS A 104 -9.68 14.22 2.74
C LYS A 104 -8.70 14.36 1.59
N VAL A 105 -7.40 14.11 1.81
CA VAL A 105 -6.34 14.38 0.82
C VAL A 105 -5.45 13.18 0.54
N ILE A 106 -5.40 12.19 1.44
CA ILE A 106 -4.63 10.96 1.28
C ILE A 106 -5.40 9.76 1.84
N ASP A 107 -5.18 8.60 1.25
CA ASP A 107 -5.63 7.33 1.81
C ASP A 107 -4.68 6.85 2.92
N PHE A 108 -5.20 5.99 3.79
CA PHE A 108 -4.45 5.37 4.87
C PHE A 108 -4.55 3.86 4.77
N SER A 109 -3.49 3.17 5.23
CA SER A 109 -3.58 1.75 5.54
C SER A 109 -4.56 1.50 6.69
N GLU A 110 -4.82 0.22 6.96
CA GLU A 110 -5.28 -0.16 8.28
C GLU A 110 -4.27 0.32 9.35
N PRO A 111 -4.74 0.74 10.53
CA PRO A 111 -3.88 1.22 11.60
C PRO A 111 -3.01 0.09 12.16
N TYR A 112 -1.82 0.45 12.61
CA TYR A 112 -0.85 -0.44 13.25
C TYR A 112 -0.09 0.30 14.36
#